data_AF-A0A2L1SAE1-F1
#
_entry.id   AF-A0A2L1SAE1-F1
#
_cell.length_a   1.000
_cell.length_b   1.000
_cell.length_c   1.000
_cell.angle_alpha   90.00
_cell.angle_beta   90.00
_cell.angle_gamma   90.00
#
_symmetry.space_group_name_H-M   'P 1'
#
loop_
_entity.id
_entity.type
_entity.pdbx_description
1 polymer ?
#
loop_
_entity_poly.entity_id
_entity_poly.type
_entity_poly.pdbx_seq_one_letter_code
_entity_poly.pdbx_strand_id
1 'polypeptide(L)'
;MISDPGKLVPLDGDTALIRLPANSGHGHADGEVCIACSGITDVRALLYNLLEEHRRNMRPAFSRVVVDASAVSDPAQVVAALTGKLPAQALRDHTVARMFSLAG
;
A
#
# COMPACT_ATOMS: atom_id res chain seq x y z
N MET A 1 -0.11 -6.36 9.99
CA MET A 1 0.23 -5.76 11.28
C MET A 1 -0.08 -4.29 11.15
N ILE A 2 -0.92 -3.76 12.03
CA ILE A 2 -1.21 -2.33 12.11
C ILE A 2 -0.47 -1.85 13.35
N SER A 3 0.50 -0.97 13.18
CA SER A 3 1.28 -0.41 14.28
C SER A 3 0.84 1.01 14.61
N ASP A 4 1.14 1.46 15.83
CA ASP A 4 0.96 2.87 16.21
C ASP A 4 1.79 3.78 15.28
N PRO A 5 1.28 4.97 14.93
CA PRO A 5 2.04 5.98 14.19
C PRO A 5 3.37 6.28 14.88
N GLY A 6 4.47 6.33 14.11
CA GLY A 6 5.81 6.68 14.62
C GLY A 6 6.57 5.55 15.33
N LYS A 7 5.98 4.36 15.51
CA LYS A 7 6.71 3.17 15.96
C LYS A 7 7.25 2.39 14.77
N LEU A 8 8.51 2.62 14.44
CA LEU A 8 9.23 1.82 13.44
C LEU A 8 9.46 0.41 14.02
N VAL A 9 8.91 -0.60 13.35
CA VAL A 9 9.19 -2.01 13.66
C VAL A 9 10.51 -2.39 12.97
N PRO A 10 11.46 -3.04 13.66
CA PRO A 10 12.64 -3.60 13.00
C PRO A 10 12.21 -4.57 11.90
N LEU A 11 12.68 -4.32 10.67
CA LEU A 11 12.35 -5.15 9.51
C LEU A 11 13.41 -6.24 9.36
N ASP A 12 12.98 -7.50 9.44
CA ASP A 12 13.82 -8.63 9.06
C ASP A 12 14.08 -8.62 7.54
N GLY A 13 15.11 -9.32 7.08
CA GLY A 13 15.52 -9.36 5.66
C GLY A 13 14.47 -9.90 4.67
N ASP A 14 13.37 -10.47 5.17
CA ASP A 14 12.23 -10.99 4.39
C ASP A 14 11.00 -10.05 4.43
N THR A 15 11.16 -8.83 4.94
CA THR A 15 10.07 -7.83 5.02
C THR A 15 10.26 -6.73 4.00
N ALA A 16 9.27 -6.52 3.13
CA ALA A 16 9.21 -5.36 2.24
C ALA A 16 8.59 -4.16 2.95
N LEU A 17 9.07 -2.95 2.65
CA LEU A 17 8.51 -1.68 3.14
C LEU A 17 7.88 -0.91 1.98
N ILE A 18 6.65 -0.46 2.16
CA ILE A 18 5.99 0.56 1.33
C ILE A 18 5.81 1.79 2.21
N ARG A 19 6.26 2.96 1.73
CA ARG A 19 5.87 4.25 2.31
C ARG A 19 4.85 4.91 1.42
N LEU A 20 3.68 5.19 1.97
CA LEU A 20 2.66 5.95 1.26
C LEU A 20 3.08 7.42 1.27
N PRO A 21 3.19 8.08 0.10
CA PRO A 21 3.58 9.47 0.07
C PRO A 21 2.47 10.34 0.67
N ALA A 22 2.86 11.45 1.31
CA ALA A 22 1.94 12.57 1.50
C ALA A 22 1.51 13.11 0.13
N ASN A 23 0.40 13.83 0.11
CA ASN A 23 -0.09 14.54 -1.06
C ASN A 23 1.04 15.17 -1.87
N SER A 24 1.06 14.87 -3.18
CA SER A 24 2.16 15.20 -4.08
C SER A 24 2.35 16.71 -4.35
N GLY A 25 1.62 17.58 -3.65
CA GLY A 25 1.73 19.03 -3.78
C GLY A 25 1.01 19.58 -5.02
N HIS A 26 0.10 18.81 -5.62
CA HIS A 26 -0.58 19.15 -6.87
C HIS A 26 -1.80 20.09 -6.70
N GLY A 27 -1.93 20.78 -5.56
CA GLY A 27 -2.97 21.81 -5.36
C GLY A 27 -4.40 21.29 -5.17
N HIS A 28 -4.56 19.99 -4.92
CA HIS A 28 -5.83 19.32 -4.62
C HIS A 28 -5.62 18.24 -3.55
N ALA A 29 -6.66 17.77 -2.86
CA ALA A 29 -6.51 16.68 -1.90
C ALA A 29 -6.20 15.32 -2.59
N ASP A 30 -5.68 14.35 -1.84
CA ASP A 30 -5.35 13.03 -2.39
C ASP A 30 -6.62 12.30 -2.81
N GLY A 31 -6.58 11.67 -3.99
CA GLY A 31 -7.71 10.92 -4.54
C GLY A 31 -8.89 11.78 -5.05
N GLU A 32 -8.82 13.11 -4.96
CA GLU A 32 -9.97 13.99 -5.23
C GLU A 32 -10.16 14.31 -6.73
N VAL A 33 -9.08 14.60 -7.47
CA VAL A 33 -9.18 15.08 -8.87
C VAL A 33 -8.16 14.46 -9.83
N CYS A 34 -7.14 13.76 -9.33
CA CYS A 34 -6.02 13.30 -10.16
C CYS A 34 -5.87 11.77 -10.16
N ILE A 35 -5.90 11.17 -11.36
CA ILE A 35 -5.68 9.73 -11.59
C ILE A 35 -4.26 9.29 -11.21
N ALA A 36 -3.27 10.18 -11.31
CA ALA A 36 -1.90 9.88 -10.91
C ALA A 36 -1.79 9.84 -9.37
N CYS A 37 -2.45 10.77 -8.68
CA CYS A 37 -2.50 10.76 -7.22
C CYS A 37 -3.31 9.56 -6.73
N SER A 38 -4.47 9.26 -7.32
CA SER A 38 -5.26 8.08 -6.93
C SER A 38 -4.49 6.77 -7.09
N GLY A 39 -3.61 6.65 -8.09
CA GLY A 39 -2.76 5.48 -8.27
C GLY A 39 -1.55 5.42 -7.34
N ILE A 40 -0.89 6.55 -7.07
CA ILE A 40 0.32 6.62 -6.24
C ILE A 40 -0.01 6.57 -4.75
N THR A 41 -1.18 7.05 -4.33
CA THR A 41 -1.66 6.98 -2.95
C THR A 41 -2.46 5.71 -2.66
N ASP A 42 -2.83 4.93 -3.69
CA ASP A 42 -3.50 3.64 -3.49
C ASP A 42 -2.48 2.55 -3.11
N VAL A 43 -2.54 2.14 -1.85
CA VAL A 43 -1.77 1.03 -1.29
C VAL A 43 -1.86 -0.26 -2.13
N ARG A 44 -3.00 -0.51 -2.79
CA ARG A 44 -3.19 -1.70 -3.64
C ARG A 44 -2.35 -1.64 -4.90
N ALA A 45 -2.23 -0.48 -5.53
CA ALA A 45 -1.36 -0.31 -6.69
C ALA A 45 0.12 -0.57 -6.33
N LEU A 46 0.57 -0.08 -5.17
CA LEU A 46 1.93 -0.29 -4.70
C LEU A 46 2.22 -1.75 -4.31
N LEU A 47 1.27 -2.42 -3.65
CA LEU A 47 1.37 -3.86 -3.35
C LEU A 47 1.42 -4.71 -4.62
N TYR A 48 0.64 -4.36 -5.63
CA TYR A 48 0.69 -5.03 -6.92
C TYR A 48 2.06 -4.84 -7.60
N ASN A 49 2.60 -3.62 -7.57
CA ASN A 49 3.94 -3.36 -8.09
C ASN A 49 5.02 -4.19 -7.39
N LEU A 50 4.95 -4.35 -6.06
CA LEU A 50 5.85 -5.25 -5.33
C LEU A 50 5.79 -6.70 -5.83
N LEU A 51 4.60 -7.22 -6.09
CA LEU A 51 4.44 -8.57 -6.65
C LEU A 51 5.05 -8.68 -8.04
N GLU A 52 4.84 -7.68 -8.88
CA GLU A 52 5.38 -7.64 -10.24
C GLU A 52 6.91 -7.53 -10.25
N GLU A 53 7.50 -6.73 -9.34
CA GLU A 53 8.94 -6.64 -9.15
C GLU A 53 9.54 -8.00 -8.78
N HIS A 54 8.91 -8.71 -7.84
CA HIS A 54 9.34 -10.06 -7.46
C HIS A 54 9.21 -11.05 -8.62
N ARG A 55 8.06 -11.07 -9.32
CA ARG A 55 7.82 -11.96 -10.49
C ARG A 55 8.83 -11.77 -11.62
N ARG A 56 9.35 -10.55 -11.77
CA ARG A 56 10.38 -10.19 -12.76
C ARG A 56 11.80 -10.40 -12.25
N ASN A 57 11.98 -10.99 -11.07
CA ASN A 57 13.27 -11.18 -10.40
C ASN A 57 14.04 -9.87 -10.15
N MET A 58 13.32 -8.74 -10.02
CA MET A 58 13.90 -7.43 -9.71
C MET A 58 14.00 -7.18 -8.20
N ARG A 59 13.44 -8.07 -7.38
CA ARG A 59 13.46 -8.02 -5.92
C ARG A 59 13.51 -9.45 -5.34
N PRO A 60 14.21 -9.67 -4.21
CA PRO A 60 14.11 -10.90 -3.44
C PRO A 60 12.66 -11.25 -3.05
N ALA A 61 12.43 -12.51 -2.70
CA ALA A 61 11.16 -12.92 -2.09
C ALA A 61 10.96 -12.22 -0.73
N PHE A 62 9.69 -12.08 -0.35
CA PHE A 62 9.27 -11.53 0.94
C PHE A 62 8.02 -12.28 1.42
N SER A 63 7.87 -12.50 2.72
CA SER A 63 6.63 -13.03 3.33
C SER A 63 5.81 -11.96 4.04
N ARG A 64 6.39 -10.78 4.30
CA ARG A 64 5.74 -9.68 5.03
C ARG A 64 5.90 -8.38 4.28
N VAL A 65 4.87 -7.55 4.35
CA VAL A 65 4.91 -6.16 3.90
C VAL A 65 4.46 -5.24 5.02
N VAL A 66 5.29 -4.26 5.34
CA VAL A 66 4.94 -3.16 6.24
C VAL A 66 4.55 -1.97 5.38
N VAL A 67 3.38 -1.40 5.66
CA VAL A 67 2.88 -0.19 5.02
C VAL A 67 2.98 0.95 6.02
N ASP A 68 3.88 1.89 5.76
CA ASP A 68 3.98 3.14 6.50
C ASP A 68 2.97 4.14 5.91
N ALA A 69 1.89 4.34 6.63
CA ALA A 69 0.82 5.28 6.31
C ALA A 69 0.91 6.57 7.14
N SER A 70 2.04 6.85 7.78
CA SER A 70 2.22 8.00 8.68
C SER A 70 2.01 9.36 7.99
N ALA A 71 2.22 9.41 6.67
CA ALA A 71 2.06 10.60 5.85
C ALA A 71 0.65 10.72 5.21
N VAL A 72 -0.22 9.74 5.42
CA VAL A 72 -1.59 9.72 4.86
C VAL A 72 -2.54 10.43 5.81
N SER A 73 -3.36 11.33 5.28
CA SER A 73 -4.31 12.14 6.08
C SER A 73 -5.36 11.29 6.80
N ASP A 74 -5.82 10.21 6.19
CA ASP A 74 -6.76 9.25 6.78
C ASP A 74 -6.27 7.80 6.62
N PRO A 75 -5.51 7.28 7.60
CA PRO A 75 -5.03 5.89 7.59
C PRO A 75 -6.16 4.85 7.58
N ALA A 76 -7.39 5.21 7.98
CA ALA A 76 -8.52 4.29 7.96
C ALA A 76 -8.90 3.89 6.52
N GLN A 77 -8.67 4.76 5.54
CA GLN A 77 -8.89 4.42 4.12
C GLN A 77 -7.92 3.36 3.62
N VAL A 78 -6.67 3.37 4.11
CA VAL A 78 -5.67 2.33 3.78
C VAL A 78 -6.16 0.98 4.28
N VAL A 79 -6.64 0.92 5.53
CA VAL A 79 -7.22 -0.31 6.10
C VAL A 79 -8.48 -0.73 5.35
N ALA A 80 -9.35 0.21 5.00
CA ALA A 80 -10.58 -0.06 4.23
C ALA A 80 -10.27 -0.65 2.85
N ALA A 81 -9.25 -0.13 2.15
CA ALA A 81 -8.79 -0.64 0.87
C ALA A 81 -8.33 -2.10 0.95
N LEU A 82 -7.56 -2.43 2.00
CA LEU A 82 -6.98 -3.77 2.22
C LEU A 82 -7.97 -4.79 2.78
N THR A 83 -9.04 -4.33 3.45
CA THR A 83 -10.11 -5.19 3.96
C THR A 83 -11.28 -5.36 2.99
N GLY A 84 -11.15 -4.84 1.76
CA GLY A 84 -12.18 -4.96 0.72
C GLY A 84 -13.42 -4.10 0.98
N LYS A 85 -13.35 -3.12 1.89
CA LYS A 85 -14.44 -2.18 2.17
C LYS A 85 -14.55 -1.07 1.12
N LEU A 86 -13.49 -0.86 0.33
CA LEU A 86 -13.51 0.03 -0.84
C LEU A 86 -13.67 -0.80 -2.13
N PRO A 87 -14.43 -0.31 -3.13
CA PRO A 87 -14.64 -1.04 -4.37
C PRO A 87 -13.31 -1.31 -5.10
N ALA A 88 -13.24 -2.49 -5.72
CA ALA A 88 -12.18 -2.81 -6.68
C ALA A 88 -12.46 -2.06 -7.99
N GLN A 89 -11.44 -1.42 -8.54
CA GLN A 89 -11.50 -0.67 -9.79
C GLN A 89 -10.73 -1.36 -10.93
N ALA A 90 -9.84 -2.31 -10.61
CA ALA A 90 -9.04 -3.02 -11.61
C ALA A 90 -8.68 -4.45 -11.17
N LEU A 91 -8.25 -5.28 -12.14
CA LEU A 91 -7.76 -6.66 -11.89
C LEU A 91 -6.61 -6.73 -10.87
N ARG A 92 -5.80 -5.65 -10.76
CA ARG A 92 -4.73 -5.55 -9.77
C ARG A 92 -5.28 -5.62 -8.33
N ASP A 93 -6.46 -5.05 -8.08
CA ASP A 93 -7.05 -4.99 -6.73
C ASP A 93 -7.49 -6.38 -6.29
N HIS A 94 -8.06 -7.17 -7.21
CA HIS A 94 -8.37 -8.57 -6.98
C HIS A 94 -7.12 -9.43 -6.75
N THR A 95 -6.04 -9.15 -7.48
CA THR A 95 -4.75 -9.84 -7.28
C THR A 95 -4.22 -9.57 -5.89
N VAL A 96 -4.24 -8.30 -5.44
CA VAL A 96 -3.80 -7.90 -4.11
C VAL A 96 -4.64 -8.58 -3.03
N ALA A 97 -5.97 -8.54 -3.15
CA ALA A 97 -6.88 -9.16 -2.18
C ALA A 97 -6.69 -10.68 -2.05
N ARG A 98 -6.19 -11.35 -3.10
CA ARG A 98 -5.90 -12.79 -3.07
C ARG A 98 -4.53 -13.12 -2.50
N MET A 99 -3.55 -12.25 -2.71
CA MET A 99 -2.14 -12.51 -2.39
C MET A 99 -1.73 -11.95 -1.02
N PHE A 100 -2.45 -10.95 -0.51
CA PHE A 100 -2.13 -10.30 0.76
C PHE A 100 -3.28 -10.43 1.74
N SER A 101 -2.92 -10.52 3.02
CA SER A 101 -3.85 -10.42 4.14
C SER A 101 -3.26 -9.50 5.21
N LEU A 102 -4.13 -8.80 5.94
CA LEU A 102 -3.69 -8.05 7.11
C LEU A 102 -3.34 -9.03 8.22
N ALA A 103 -2.07 -9.02 8.66
CA ALA A 103 -1.71 -9.71 9.89
C ALA A 103 -2.39 -9.01 11.07
N GLY A 104 -3.14 -9.79 11.87
CA GLY A 104 -3.79 -9.37 13.10
C GLY A 104 -2.82 -9.11 14.25
#